data_AF-A0A5K0XRD1-F1
#
_entry.id   AF-A0A5K0XRD1-F1
#
_cell.length_a   1.000
_cell.length_b   1.000
_cell.length_c   1.000
_cell.angle_alpha   90.00
_cell.angle_beta   90.00
_cell.angle_gamma   90.00
#
_symmetry.space_group_name_H-M   'P 1'
#
loop_
_entity.id
_entity.type
_entity.pdbx_description
1 polymer ?
#
loop_
_entity_poly.entity_id
_entity_poly.type
_entity_poly.pdbx_seq_one_letter_code
_entity_poly.pdbx_strand_id
1 'polypeptide(L)'
;VLFFLIVLDRIIYLCSFAVAKVIFYLSNLVLFTYSVTEYAWYLELTRQQGGGLALRAIYLTKAVSLVLQALQIRYGIPHKSALYQQFLTSKVSHINYLGFRLYRVLPFLYELRCVLDWSCTSTSLTMYDWLK
;
A
#
# COMPACT_ATOMS: atom_id res chain seq x y z
N VAL A 1 -7.27 5.38 9.56
CA VAL A 1 -7.25 5.92 8.18
C VAL A 1 -6.13 5.33 7.33
N LEU A 2 -4.85 5.45 7.72
CA LEU A 2 -3.71 4.96 6.92
C LEU A 2 -3.79 3.46 6.57
N PHE A 3 -4.12 2.61 7.55
CA PHE A 3 -4.30 1.17 7.34
C PHE A 3 -5.39 0.88 6.30
N PHE A 4 -6.53 1.54 6.41
CA PHE A 4 -7.63 1.40 5.46
C PHE A 4 -7.24 1.82 4.04
N LEU A 5 -6.48 2.91 3.88
CA LEU A 5 -5.95 3.33 2.57
C LEU A 5 -5.02 2.27 1.95
N ILE A 6 -4.20 1.60 2.77
CA ILE A 6 -3.31 0.51 2.32
C ILE A 6 -4.13 -0.71 1.84
N VAL A 7 -5.16 -1.08 2.60
CA VAL A 7 -6.06 -2.18 2.25
C VAL A 7 -6.84 -1.85 0.96
N LEU A 8 -7.36 -0.64 0.85
CA LEU A 8 -8.12 -0.20 -0.32
C LEU A 8 -7.27 -0.13 -1.58
N ASP A 9 -6.02 0.36 -1.48
CA ASP A 9 -5.06 0.33 -2.59
C ASP A 9 -4.83 -1.10 -3.10
N ARG A 10 -4.69 -2.06 -2.18
CA ARG A 10 -4.56 -3.49 -2.52
C ARG A 10 -5.79 -4.05 -3.21
N ILE A 11 -7.00 -3.73 -2.75
CA ILE A 11 -8.25 -4.16 -3.40
C ILE A 11 -8.33 -3.60 -4.82
N ILE A 12 -8.06 -2.30 -5.00
CA ILE A 12 -8.09 -1.64 -6.32
C ILE A 12 -7.06 -2.28 -7.26
N TYR A 13 -5.87 -2.57 -6.74
CA TYR A 13 -4.83 -3.27 -7.49
C TYR A 13 -5.27 -4.67 -7.93
N LEU A 14 -5.92 -5.43 -7.03
CA LEU A 14 -6.37 -6.80 -7.28
C LEU A 14 -7.55 -6.89 -8.26
N CYS A 15 -8.50 -5.98 -8.14
CA CYS A 15 -9.63 -5.86 -9.06
C CYS A 15 -9.20 -5.37 -10.46
N SER A 16 -7.97 -4.86 -10.61
CA SER A 16 -7.37 -4.41 -11.87
C SER A 16 -8.14 -3.28 -12.56
N PHE A 17 -8.83 -2.44 -11.79
CA PHE A 17 -9.52 -1.27 -12.32
C PHE A 17 -8.56 -0.08 -12.46
N ALA A 18 -8.06 0.16 -13.67
CA ALA A 18 -7.13 1.26 -13.93
C ALA A 18 -7.73 2.64 -13.61
N VAL A 19 -9.01 2.87 -13.93
CA VAL A 19 -9.72 4.14 -13.64
C VAL A 19 -9.83 4.38 -12.13
N ALA A 20 -10.21 3.36 -11.36
CA ALA A 20 -10.31 3.46 -9.90
C ALA A 20 -8.96 3.80 -9.26
N LYS A 21 -7.86 3.30 -9.83
CA LYS A 21 -6.51 3.61 -9.37
C LYS A 21 -6.12 5.07 -9.58
N VAL A 22 -6.51 5.66 -10.72
CA VAL A 22 -6.30 7.09 -10.98
C VAL A 22 -7.12 7.95 -10.02
N ILE A 23 -8.39 7.62 -9.81
CA ILE A 23 -9.26 8.33 -8.85
C ILE A 23 -8.67 8.25 -7.44
N PHE A 24 -8.21 7.08 -7.01
CA PHE A 24 -7.58 6.88 -5.72
C PHE A 24 -6.25 7.66 -5.58
N TYR A 25 -5.44 7.72 -6.63
CA TYR A 25 -4.24 8.54 -6.63
C TYR A 25 -4.57 10.04 -6.48
N LEU A 26 -5.56 10.54 -7.24
CA LEU A 26 -6.01 11.92 -7.14
C LEU A 26 -6.54 12.26 -5.74
N SER A 27 -7.33 11.37 -5.12
CA SER A 27 -7.83 11.60 -3.77
C SER A 27 -6.71 11.64 -2.72
N ASN A 28 -5.71 10.74 -2.81
CA ASN A 28 -4.55 10.77 -1.93
C ASN A 28 -3.68 12.02 -2.15
N LEU A 29 -3.57 12.50 -3.39
CA LEU A 29 -2.86 13.73 -3.71
C LEU A 29 -3.54 14.95 -3.07
N VAL A 30 -4.86 15.05 -3.16
CA VAL A 30 -5.63 16.13 -2.52
C VAL A 30 -5.45 16.09 -0.99
N LEU A 31 -5.57 14.91 -0.38
CA LEU A 31 -5.35 14.75 1.07
C LEU A 31 -3.94 15.15 1.48
N PHE A 32 -2.93 14.81 0.66
CA PHE A 32 -1.55 15.18 0.92
C PHE A 32 -1.34 16.70 0.83
N THR A 33 -1.82 17.34 -0.24
CA THR A 33 -1.74 18.80 -0.40
C THR A 33 -2.44 19.51 0.75
N TYR A 34 -3.65 19.08 1.13
CA TYR A 34 -4.36 19.62 2.28
C TYR A 34 -3.55 19.47 3.58
N SER A 35 -2.99 18.28 3.84
CA SER A 35 -2.16 18.01 5.02
C SER A 35 -0.87 18.84 5.05
N VAL A 36 -0.32 19.19 3.87
CA VAL A 36 0.87 20.05 3.76
C VAL A 36 0.50 21.52 3.98
N THR A 37 -0.64 21.99 3.46
CA THR A 37 -1.13 23.36 3.68
C THR A 37 -1.44 23.61 5.16
N GLU A 38 -2.15 22.70 5.82
CA GLU A 38 -2.41 22.76 7.26
C GLU A 38 -1.10 22.76 8.07
N TYR A 39 -0.14 21.92 7.68
CA TYR A 39 1.17 21.87 8.32
C TYR A 39 1.97 23.16 8.14
N ALA A 40 1.96 23.75 6.94
CA ALA A 40 2.63 25.01 6.65
C ALA A 40 2.03 26.16 7.47
N TRP A 41 0.70 26.19 7.61
CA TRP A 41 0.00 27.17 8.43
C TRP A 41 0.35 27.03 9.92
N TYR A 42 0.38 25.78 10.43
CA TYR A 42 0.72 25.51 11.82
C TYR A 42 2.19 25.81 12.15
N LEU A 43 3.10 25.62 11.18
CA LEU A 43 4.52 25.92 11.31
C LEU A 43 4.78 27.42 11.52
N GLU A 44 4.00 28.28 10.85
CA GLU A 44 4.09 29.74 10.99
C GLU A 44 3.67 30.21 12.39
N LEU A 45 2.70 29.53 13.02
CA LEU A 45 2.25 29.83 14.38
C LEU A 45 3.13 29.22 15.49
N THR A 46 3.74 28.06 15.25
CA THR A 46 4.37 27.24 16.31
C THR A 46 5.86 27.04 16.06
N ARG A 47 6.65 28.11 16.21
CA ARG A 47 8.13 28.12 16.06
C ARG A 47 8.90 27.35 17.17
N GLN A 48 8.22 26.56 18.00
CA GLN A 48 8.85 25.78 19.05
C GLN A 48 8.27 24.37 19.11
N GLN A 49 9.11 23.38 18.80
CA GLN A 49 9.40 22.17 19.60
C GLN A 49 9.95 21.04 18.72
N GLY A 50 10.93 20.32 19.25
CA GLY A 50 11.86 19.41 18.56
C GLY A 50 11.30 18.14 17.90
N GLY A 51 9.99 18.05 17.63
CA GLY A 51 9.37 16.94 16.90
C GLY A 51 9.44 17.03 15.37
N GLY A 52 9.96 18.14 14.82
CA GLY A 52 9.92 18.43 13.39
C GLY A 52 10.62 17.41 12.48
N LEU A 53 11.65 16.71 12.96
CA LEU A 53 12.38 15.72 12.14
C LEU A 53 11.54 14.47 11.86
N ALA A 54 10.83 13.94 12.86
CA ALA A 54 9.98 12.76 12.69
C ALA A 54 8.79 13.07 11.76
N LEU A 55 8.16 14.23 11.93
CA LEU A 55 7.10 14.71 11.05
C LEU A 55 7.62 14.87 9.61
N ARG A 56 8.75 15.55 9.39
CA ARG A 56 9.38 15.69 8.07
C ARG A 56 9.66 14.32 7.43
N ALA A 57 10.16 13.35 8.20
CA ALA A 57 10.41 12.01 7.69
C ALA A 57 9.13 11.30 7.24
N ILE A 58 8.03 11.45 7.98
CA ILE A 58 6.72 10.90 7.60
C ILE A 58 6.22 11.54 6.30
N TYR A 59 6.30 12.87 6.17
CA TYR A 59 5.90 13.58 4.95
C TYR A 59 6.77 13.20 3.74
N LEU A 60 8.09 13.09 3.90
CA LEU A 60 9.00 12.62 2.85
C LEU A 60 8.65 11.19 2.42
N THR A 61 8.41 10.30 3.38
CA THR A 61 8.00 8.91 3.10
C THR A 61 6.68 8.86 2.34
N LYS A 62 5.73 9.75 2.67
CA LYS A 62 4.46 9.88 1.95
C LYS A 62 4.63 10.43 0.54
N ALA A 63 5.48 11.42 0.34
CA ALA A 63 5.81 11.94 -0.99
C ALA A 63 6.43 10.86 -1.88
N VAL A 64 7.38 10.08 -1.36
CA VAL A 64 7.96 8.93 -2.09
C VAL A 64 6.89 7.90 -2.44
N SER A 65 5.95 7.63 -1.52
CA SER A 65 4.83 6.71 -1.78
C SER A 65 3.94 7.18 -2.93
N LEU A 66 3.65 8.49 -3.02
CA LEU A 66 2.87 9.07 -4.12
C LEU A 66 3.62 8.98 -5.46
N VAL A 67 4.93 9.23 -5.48
CA VAL A 67 5.76 9.06 -6.68
C VAL A 67 5.72 7.61 -7.17
N LEU A 68 5.83 6.64 -6.27
CA LEU A 68 5.73 5.22 -6.61
C LEU A 68 4.35 4.86 -7.18
N GLN A 69 3.26 5.39 -6.61
CA GLN A 69 1.91 5.18 -7.13
C GLN A 69 1.76 5.78 -8.55
N ALA A 70 2.29 6.97 -8.79
CA ALA A 70 2.29 7.61 -10.10
C ALA A 70 3.07 6.80 -11.14
N LEU A 71 4.24 6.26 -10.75
CA LEU A 71 5.01 5.35 -11.60
C LEU A 71 4.23 4.08 -11.93
N GLN A 72 3.52 3.51 -10.95
CA GLN A 72 2.71 2.33 -11.18
C GLN A 72 1.53 2.58 -12.14
N ILE A 73 0.93 3.77 -12.11
CA ILE A 73 -0.08 4.17 -13.09
C ILE A 73 0.55 4.34 -14.48
N ARG A 74 1.74 4.95 -14.56
CA ARG A 74 2.46 5.19 -15.82
C ARG A 74 2.87 3.91 -16.54
N TYR A 75 3.38 2.92 -15.80
CA TYR A 75 3.79 1.62 -16.36
C TYR A 75 2.62 0.65 -16.55
N GLY A 76 1.42 1.01 -16.08
CA GLY A 76 0.23 0.18 -16.18
C GLY A 76 0.17 -0.93 -15.12
N ILE A 77 -1.03 -1.48 -14.92
CA ILE A 77 -1.26 -2.63 -14.03
C ILE A 77 -0.86 -3.89 -14.80
N PRO A 78 0.08 -4.72 -14.28
CA PRO A 78 0.46 -5.96 -14.94
C PRO A 78 -0.73 -6.93 -15.03
N HIS A 79 -0.70 -7.81 -16.03
CA HIS A 79 -1.76 -8.78 -16.29
C HIS A 79 -2.12 -9.59 -15.03
N LYS A 80 -3.42 -9.89 -14.84
CA LYS A 80 -3.97 -10.48 -13.60
C LYS A 80 -3.23 -11.74 -13.09
N SER A 81 -2.58 -12.51 -13.96
CA SER A 81 -1.80 -13.71 -13.59
C SER A 81 -0.51 -13.41 -12.82
N ALA A 82 0.15 -12.27 -13.07
CA ALA A 82 1.35 -11.86 -12.33
C ALA A 82 1.03 -11.27 -10.94
N LEU A 83 -0.25 -11.01 -10.68
CA LEU A 83 -0.72 -10.24 -9.54
C LEU A 83 -0.90 -11.10 -8.27
N TYR A 84 -1.26 -12.38 -8.47
CA TYR A 84 -1.33 -13.40 -7.43
C TYR A 84 0.05 -14.00 -7.09
N GLN A 85 1.06 -13.79 -7.95
CA GLN A 85 2.39 -14.34 -7.72
C GLN A 85 3.09 -13.60 -6.57
N GLN A 86 3.46 -14.35 -5.54
CA GLN A 86 4.20 -13.82 -4.40
C GLN A 86 5.62 -13.42 -4.86
N PHE A 87 5.88 -12.11 -5.00
CA PHE A 87 7.18 -11.57 -5.42
C PHE A 87 8.36 -12.15 -4.60
N LEU A 88 8.15 -12.33 -3.29
CA LEU A 88 9.14 -12.89 -2.35
C LEU A 88 9.51 -14.35 -2.66
N THR A 89 8.68 -15.12 -3.37
CA THR A 89 8.99 -16.51 -3.76
C THR A 89 9.32 -16.64 -5.25
N SER A 90 9.42 -15.52 -5.98
CA SER A 90 9.73 -15.54 -7.42
C SER A 90 11.16 -16.02 -7.70
N LYS A 91 12.09 -15.79 -6.77
CA LYS A 91 13.48 -16.27 -6.85
C LYS A 91 13.93 -16.81 -5.51
N VAL A 92 14.68 -17.90 -5.51
CA VAL A 92 15.29 -18.44 -4.29
C VAL A 92 16.59 -17.68 -4.03
N SER A 93 16.52 -16.66 -3.17
CA SER A 93 17.68 -15.90 -2.70
C SER A 93 17.64 -15.76 -1.18
N HIS A 94 18.80 -15.59 -0.53
CA HIS A 94 18.86 -15.39 0.92
C HIS A 94 18.04 -14.16 1.38
N ILE A 95 18.00 -13.11 0.57
CA ILE A 95 17.23 -11.89 0.84
C ILE A 95 15.72 -12.19 0.80
N ASN A 96 15.28 -12.96 -0.19
CA ASN A 96 13.89 -13.38 -0.34
C ASN A 96 13.44 -14.30 0.81
N TYR A 97 14.32 -15.21 1.25
CA TYR A 97 14.08 -16.06 2.41
C TYR A 97 13.90 -15.24 3.69
N LEU A 98 14.79 -14.28 3.93
CA LEU A 98 14.71 -13.41 5.11
C LEU A 98 13.43 -12.54 5.06
N GLY A 99 13.12 -11.96 3.90
CA GLY A 99 11.90 -11.19 3.68
C GLY A 99 10.63 -12.02 3.90
N PHE A 100 10.61 -13.28 3.45
CA PHE A 100 9.49 -14.18 3.70
C PHE A 100 9.33 -14.52 5.19
N ARG A 101 10.45 -14.73 5.90
CA ARG A 101 10.44 -14.96 7.35
C ARG A 101 9.87 -13.75 8.09
N LEU A 102 10.34 -12.54 7.78
CA LEU A 102 9.83 -11.29 8.37
C LEU A 102 8.34 -11.10 8.08
N TYR A 103 7.91 -11.39 6.85
CA TYR A 103 6.50 -11.31 6.46
C TYR A 103 5.61 -12.25 7.31
N ARG A 104 6.08 -13.46 7.61
CA ARG A 104 5.32 -14.46 8.39
C ARG A 104 5.30 -14.17 9.89
N VAL A 105 6.30 -13.46 10.40
CA VAL A 105 6.39 -13.07 11.82
C VAL A 105 5.39 -11.93 12.15
N LEU A 106 5.02 -11.11 11.17
CA LEU A 106 4.04 -10.05 11.36
C LEU A 106 2.64 -10.66 11.60
N PRO A 107 2.04 -10.46 12.79
CA PRO A 107 0.73 -11.02 13.09
C PRO A 107 -0.33 -10.40 12.16
N PHE A 108 -1.30 -11.22 11.73
CA PHE A 108 -2.45 -10.84 10.90
C PHE A 108 -2.18 -10.40 9.45
N LEU A 109 -0.95 -10.02 9.07
CA LEU A 109 -0.67 -9.58 7.69
C LEU A 109 -0.86 -10.70 6.66
N TYR A 110 -0.51 -11.93 7.02
CA TYR A 110 -0.70 -13.09 6.16
C TYR A 110 -2.18 -13.40 5.98
N GLU A 111 -2.91 -13.51 7.08
CA GLU A 111 -4.35 -13.82 7.10
C GLU A 111 -5.15 -12.78 6.32
N LEU A 112 -4.91 -11.50 6.58
CA LEU A 112 -5.64 -10.42 5.91
C LEU A 112 -5.39 -10.42 4.40
N ARG A 113 -4.17 -10.72 3.97
CA ARG A 113 -3.88 -10.87 2.54
C ARG A 113 -4.62 -12.05 1.93
N CYS A 114 -4.61 -13.22 2.58
CA CYS A 114 -5.34 -14.40 2.10
C CYS A 114 -6.83 -14.11 1.96
N VAL A 115 -7.45 -13.43 2.93
CA VAL A 115 -8.87 -13.05 2.89
C VAL A 115 -9.14 -12.05 1.76
N LEU A 116 -8.26 -11.09 1.56
CA LEU A 116 -8.37 -10.12 0.47
C LEU A 116 -8.28 -10.80 -0.90
N ASP A 117 -7.26 -11.66 -1.07
CA ASP A 117 -7.02 -12.41 -2.30
C ASP A 117 -8.20 -13.34 -2.62
N TRP A 118 -8.76 -14.02 -1.61
CA TRP A 118 -9.96 -14.83 -1.74
C TRP A 118 -11.18 -13.98 -2.16
N SER A 119 -11.40 -12.84 -1.51
CA SER A 119 -12.58 -12.01 -1.77
C SER A 119 -12.64 -11.41 -3.18
N CYS A 120 -11.49 -11.14 -3.80
CA CYS A 120 -11.43 -10.58 -5.15
C CYS A 120 -11.20 -11.65 -6.24
N THR A 121 -10.96 -12.90 -5.88
CA THR A 121 -10.86 -14.02 -6.84
C THR A 121 -12.23 -14.68 -6.99
N SER A 122 -12.68 -14.90 -8.22
CA SER A 122 -13.85 -15.75 -8.47
C SER A 122 -13.49 -17.22 -8.26
N THR A 123 -13.49 -17.67 -7.00
CA THR A 123 -13.23 -19.06 -6.61
C THR A 123 -14.48 -19.69 -6.02
N SER A 124 -14.67 -21.00 -6.24
CA SER A 124 -15.73 -21.81 -5.62
C SER A 124 -15.31 -22.38 -4.26
N LEU A 125 -14.04 -22.21 -3.87
CA LEU A 125 -13.50 -22.68 -2.60
C LEU A 125 -14.03 -21.85 -1.43
N THR A 126 -14.37 -22.52 -0.34
CA THR A 126 -14.73 -21.85 0.90
C THR A 126 -13.50 -21.12 1.48
N MET A 127 -13.72 -20.03 2.22
CA MET A 127 -12.64 -19.26 2.84
C MET A 127 -11.73 -20.15 3.72
N TYR A 128 -12.31 -21.12 4.43
CA TYR A 128 -11.55 -22.06 5.27
C TYR A 128 -10.67 -22.99 4.44
N ASP A 129 -11.16 -23.49 3.31
CA ASP A 129 -10.36 -24.31 2.40
C ASP A 129 -9.27 -23.50 1.69
N TRP A 130 -9.47 -22.19 1.53
CA TRP A 130 -8.48 -21.29 0.95
C TRP A 130 -7.35 -20.90 1.91
N LEU A 131 -7.66 -20.86 3.21
CA LEU A 131 -6.69 -20.51 4.26
C LEU A 131 -5.84 -21.73 4.70
N LYS A 132 -6.32 -22.94 4.44
CA LYS A 132 -5.66 -24.21 4.73
C LYS A 132 -4.52 -24.53 3.74
#